data_AF-A0A831EUU1-F1
#
_entry.id   AF-A0A831EUU1-F1
#
_cell.length_a   1.000
_cell.length_b   1.000
_cell.length_c   1.000
_cell.angle_alpha   90.00
_cell.angle_beta   90.00
_cell.angle_gamma   90.00
#
_symmetry.space_group_name_H-M   'P 1'
#
loop_
_entity.id
_entity.type
_entity.pdbx_description
1 polymer ?
#
loop_
_entity_poly.entity_id
_entity_poly.type
_entity_poly.pdbx_seq_one_letter_code
_entity_poly.pdbx_strand_id
1 'polypeptide(L)'
;MVFFCHGIINTASFHYAGDNVEAGEFKVDDITNVYESIFDYDAEVTTYACRAGISLDGSDLTGRDAGQKDGPAQKMADTWDVKVNAFEMRSSYVGIYGTVEEIKLANDYGEIIKDYKNELSKYEELMARGDKNAKSPHKPDDYDKNLKRYLAIKEREANEDNNGGPIDPNGSWSFPTTGNTPTGLKKGLQLYTPLEWK
;
A
#
# COMPACT_ATOMS: atom_id res chain seq x y z
N MET A 1 11.30 -2.09 1.11
CA MET A 1 10.18 -3.00 0.79
C MET A 1 8.92 -2.48 1.48
N VAL A 2 7.76 -2.45 0.82
CA VAL A 2 6.51 -1.91 1.37
C VAL A 2 5.43 -2.99 1.34
N PHE A 3 4.85 -3.31 2.50
CA PHE A 3 3.70 -4.21 2.60
C PHE A 3 2.54 -3.52 3.31
N PHE A 4 1.32 -3.78 2.84
CA PHE A 4 0.11 -3.39 3.54
C PHE A 4 -0.37 -4.55 4.40
N CYS A 5 -0.61 -4.26 5.67
CA CYS A 5 -1.04 -5.25 6.64
C CYS A 5 -2.09 -4.62 7.56
N HIS A 6 -3.06 -5.42 7.98
CA HIS A 6 -3.87 -5.03 9.12
C HIS A 6 -3.00 -5.14 10.37
N GLY A 7 -3.28 -4.34 11.39
CA GLY A 7 -2.50 -4.39 12.63
C GLY A 7 -3.37 -4.15 13.84
N ILE A 8 -3.15 -4.96 14.86
CA ILE A 8 -3.44 -4.60 16.24
C ILE A 8 -2.11 -4.24 16.90
N ILE A 9 -2.15 -3.58 18.06
CA ILE A 9 -0.92 -3.23 18.77
C ILE A 9 -0.11 -4.51 18.98
N ASN A 10 1.18 -4.46 18.62
CA ASN A 10 2.15 -5.58 18.67
C ASN A 10 1.97 -6.72 17.66
N THR A 11 1.10 -6.59 16.65
CA THR A 11 0.96 -7.62 15.60
C THR A 11 0.62 -6.99 14.25
N ALA A 12 1.42 -7.32 13.23
CA ALA A 12 1.07 -7.08 11.83
C ALA A 12 0.47 -8.37 11.24
N SER A 13 -0.70 -8.30 10.64
CA SER A 13 -1.35 -9.42 9.97
C SER A 13 -1.40 -9.20 8.46
N PHE A 14 -0.79 -10.13 7.73
CA PHE A 14 -0.75 -10.18 6.27
C PHE A 14 -1.90 -11.01 5.67
N HIS A 15 -2.69 -11.69 6.49
CA HIS A 15 -3.91 -12.38 6.08
C HIS A 15 -5.14 -11.52 6.42
N TYR A 16 -5.80 -10.99 5.39
CA TYR A 16 -6.99 -10.15 5.55
C TYR A 16 -8.25 -10.97 5.90
N ALA A 17 -8.35 -12.21 5.39
CA ALA A 17 -9.43 -13.17 5.65
C ALA A 17 -8.98 -14.60 5.29
N GLY A 18 -9.65 -15.62 5.84
CA GLY A 18 -9.41 -17.05 5.54
C GLY A 18 -9.31 -17.93 6.79
N ASP A 19 -9.21 -19.25 6.61
CA ASP A 19 -9.26 -20.23 7.72
C ASP A 19 -7.99 -20.24 8.60
N ASN A 20 -6.91 -19.59 8.16
CA ASN A 20 -5.63 -19.58 8.86
C ASN A 20 -5.01 -18.17 8.92
N VAL A 21 -5.73 -17.24 9.56
CA VAL A 21 -5.26 -15.85 9.76
C VAL A 21 -3.92 -15.83 10.53
N GLU A 22 -3.74 -16.72 11.50
CA GLU A 22 -2.56 -16.80 12.36
C GLU A 22 -1.26 -17.05 11.58
N ALA A 23 -1.31 -17.82 10.49
CA ALA A 23 -0.13 -18.05 9.63
C ALA A 23 0.39 -16.78 8.94
N GLY A 24 -0.42 -15.73 8.87
CA GLY A 24 -0.05 -14.42 8.33
C GLY A 24 0.35 -13.41 9.40
N GLU A 25 0.44 -13.78 10.67
CA GLU A 25 0.80 -12.86 11.75
C GLU A 25 2.32 -12.73 11.90
N PHE A 26 2.78 -11.49 11.99
CA PHE A 26 4.13 -11.12 12.38
C PHE A 26 4.05 -10.33 13.69
N LYS A 27 4.47 -10.98 14.77
CA LYS A 27 4.36 -10.49 16.14
C LYS A 27 5.64 -9.79 16.56
N VAL A 28 5.57 -9.04 17.66
CA VAL A 28 6.75 -8.42 18.27
C VAL A 28 7.84 -9.45 18.60
N ASP A 29 7.47 -10.66 18.99
CA ASP A 29 8.44 -11.72 19.29
C ASP A 29 9.19 -12.19 18.03
N ASP A 30 8.56 -12.12 16.86
CA ASP A 30 9.18 -12.49 15.58
C ASP A 30 10.25 -11.51 15.12
N ILE A 31 10.25 -10.28 15.64
CA ILE A 31 11.30 -9.28 15.36
C ILE A 31 12.68 -9.85 15.71
N THR A 32 12.78 -10.61 16.81
CA THR A 32 14.03 -11.20 17.30
C THR A 32 14.54 -12.36 16.45
N ASN A 33 13.69 -12.92 15.58
CA ASN A 33 14.06 -14.01 14.69
C ASN A 33 14.71 -13.52 13.39
N VAL A 34 14.72 -12.21 13.14
CA VAL A 34 15.33 -11.60 11.95
C VAL A 34 16.73 -11.12 12.30
N TYR A 35 17.74 -11.67 11.62
CA TYR A 35 19.13 -11.27 11.82
C TYR A 35 19.43 -9.92 11.16
N GLU A 36 20.05 -9.00 11.89
CA GLU A 36 20.50 -7.69 11.36
C GLU A 36 21.31 -7.82 10.05
N SER A 37 22.12 -8.88 9.93
CA SER A 37 23.06 -9.09 8.81
C SER A 37 22.40 -9.27 7.45
N ILE A 38 21.07 -9.39 7.38
CA ILE A 38 20.34 -9.45 6.10
C ILE A 38 20.09 -8.06 5.50
N PHE A 39 20.20 -7.01 6.30
CA PHE A 39 19.95 -5.64 5.88
C PHE A 39 21.22 -5.00 5.31
N ASP A 40 21.03 -4.11 4.33
CA ASP A 40 22.09 -3.24 3.85
C ASP A 40 22.42 -2.17 4.90
N TYR A 41 23.63 -1.60 4.84
CA TYR A 41 24.14 -0.64 5.82
C TYR A 41 23.26 0.61 5.96
N ASP A 42 22.61 1.05 4.88
CA ASP A 42 21.71 2.21 4.86
C ASP A 42 20.23 1.82 4.73
N ALA A 43 19.89 0.58 5.08
CA ALA A 43 18.53 0.07 4.96
C ALA A 43 17.53 0.90 5.77
N GLU A 44 16.36 1.08 5.17
CA GLU A 44 15.21 1.76 5.76
C GLU A 44 13.97 0.90 5.59
N VAL A 45 13.27 0.68 6.70
CA VAL A 45 12.00 -0.04 6.75
C VAL A 45 10.88 0.96 6.92
N THR A 46 9.80 0.80 6.15
CA THR A 46 8.55 1.54 6.40
C THR A 46 7.45 0.53 6.67
N THR A 47 6.84 0.62 7.85
CA THR A 47 5.70 -0.21 8.24
C THR A 47 4.43 0.63 8.34
N TYR A 48 3.39 0.16 7.65
CA TYR A 48 2.04 0.72 7.71
C TYR A 48 1.13 -0.09 8.64
N ALA A 49 1.69 -1.01 9.44
CA ALA A 49 0.91 -1.68 10.48
C ALA A 49 0.32 -0.64 11.44
N CYS A 50 -0.96 -0.78 11.77
CA CYS A 50 -1.66 0.17 12.63
C CYS A 50 -0.93 0.33 13.97
N ARG A 51 -0.63 1.58 14.33
CA ARG A 51 -0.07 1.93 15.65
C ARG A 51 1.27 1.23 15.97
N ALA A 52 2.03 0.85 14.95
CA ALA A 52 3.35 0.23 15.15
C ALA A 52 4.34 1.15 15.88
N GLY A 53 4.09 2.47 15.90
CA GLY A 53 4.89 3.44 16.63
C GLY A 53 4.65 3.50 18.14
N ILE A 54 3.69 2.75 18.68
CA ILE A 54 3.31 2.79 20.11
C ILE A 54 3.10 1.37 20.67
N SER A 55 3.13 1.24 22.00
CA SER A 55 2.87 -0.03 22.70
C SER A 55 1.66 0.02 23.63
N LEU A 56 1.11 1.21 23.90
CA LEU A 56 -0.07 1.40 24.74
C LEU A 56 -1.34 1.62 23.90
N ASP A 57 -2.42 0.92 24.26
CA ASP A 57 -3.73 1.15 23.64
C ASP A 57 -4.48 2.31 24.29
N GLY A 58 -5.27 3.01 23.50
CA GLY A 58 -6.09 4.12 23.93
C GLY A 58 -6.87 4.74 22.76
N SER A 59 -7.88 5.53 23.10
CA SER A 59 -8.59 6.40 22.15
C SER A 59 -8.04 7.82 22.13
N ASP A 60 -7.53 8.30 23.28
CA ASP A 60 -6.87 9.60 23.44
C ASP A 60 -5.61 9.44 24.29
N LEU A 61 -4.48 9.83 23.73
CA LEU A 61 -3.16 9.76 24.35
C LEU A 61 -2.52 11.15 24.46
N THR A 62 -3.32 12.21 24.42
CA THR A 62 -2.87 13.59 24.55
C THR A 62 -2.06 13.79 25.83
N GLY A 63 -0.81 14.27 25.68
CA GLY A 63 0.10 14.56 26.79
C GLY A 63 0.61 13.31 27.51
N ARG A 64 0.46 12.11 26.94
CA ARG A 64 0.93 10.85 27.52
C ARG A 64 2.09 10.28 26.72
N ASP A 65 2.99 9.61 27.42
CA ASP A 65 3.89 8.65 26.78
C ASP A 65 3.03 7.45 26.34
N ALA A 66 3.07 7.14 25.05
CA ALA A 66 2.32 6.03 24.46
C ALA A 66 3.18 4.76 24.37
N GLY A 67 4.33 4.76 25.05
CA GLY A 67 5.30 3.69 25.02
C GLY A 67 5.98 3.60 23.65
N GLN A 68 6.30 4.74 23.04
CA GLN A 68 6.98 4.81 21.75
C GLN A 68 8.30 4.02 21.76
N LYS A 69 9.01 4.05 22.91
CA LYS A 69 10.28 3.32 23.09
C LYS A 69 10.11 1.81 23.13
N ASP A 70 8.94 1.34 23.54
CA ASP A 70 8.62 -0.09 23.65
C ASP A 70 7.75 -0.58 22.49
N GLY A 71 7.42 0.32 21.55
CA GLY A 71 6.59 0.04 20.39
C GLY A 71 7.29 -0.86 19.37
N PRO A 72 6.53 -1.59 18.52
CA PRO A 72 7.08 -2.46 17.48
C PRO A 72 8.13 -1.77 16.61
N ALA A 73 7.90 -0.52 16.20
CA ALA A 73 8.83 0.21 15.34
C ALA A 73 10.19 0.47 16.00
N GLN A 74 10.20 0.83 17.30
CA GLN A 74 11.46 1.01 18.02
C GLN A 74 12.18 -0.33 18.20
N LYS A 75 11.44 -1.40 18.54
CA LYS A 75 12.03 -2.75 18.66
C LYS A 75 12.63 -3.24 17.34
N MET A 76 11.96 -2.99 16.22
CA MET A 76 12.49 -3.28 14.88
C MET A 76 13.78 -2.48 14.63
N ALA A 77 13.77 -1.18 14.92
CA ALA A 77 14.95 -0.34 14.73
C ALA A 77 16.12 -0.89 15.55
N ASP A 78 15.93 -1.10 16.85
CA ASP A 78 16.97 -1.58 17.77
C ASP A 78 17.46 -2.99 17.45
N THR A 79 16.58 -3.89 17.01
CA THR A 79 16.95 -5.31 16.77
C THR A 79 17.63 -5.52 15.42
N TRP A 80 17.23 -4.74 14.42
CA TRP A 80 17.71 -4.91 13.05
C TRP A 80 18.82 -3.94 12.67
N ASP A 81 19.12 -2.99 13.57
CA ASP A 81 20.07 -1.90 13.36
C ASP A 81 19.75 -1.06 12.10
N VAL A 82 18.48 -0.66 11.95
CA VAL A 82 17.99 0.09 10.77
C VAL A 82 17.06 1.24 11.14
N LYS A 83 16.87 2.17 10.21
CA LYS A 83 15.82 3.19 10.31
C LYS A 83 14.45 2.55 10.09
N VAL A 84 13.48 2.86 10.95
CA VAL A 84 12.10 2.41 10.81
C VAL A 84 11.15 3.60 10.79
N ASN A 85 10.30 3.66 9.78
CA ASN A 85 9.22 4.62 9.67
C ASN A 85 7.90 3.95 10.01
N ALA A 86 7.16 4.51 10.97
CA ALA A 86 5.88 3.96 11.40
C ALA A 86 4.90 5.05 11.81
N PHE A 87 3.60 4.74 11.77
CA PHE A 87 2.58 5.61 12.35
C PHE A 87 2.43 5.33 13.85
N GLU A 88 2.42 6.39 14.65
CA GLU A 88 1.94 6.35 16.04
C GLU A 88 0.42 6.21 16.09
N MET A 89 -0.28 6.85 15.15
CA MET A 89 -1.73 6.73 14.99
C MET A 89 -2.10 5.49 14.15
N ARG A 90 -3.41 5.18 14.05
CA ARG A 90 -3.91 4.16 13.12
C ARG A 90 -3.54 4.51 11.69
N SER A 91 -3.26 3.50 10.89
CA SER A 91 -3.10 3.64 9.44
C SER A 91 -4.48 3.76 8.79
N SER A 92 -4.65 4.74 7.92
CA SER A 92 -5.82 4.91 7.09
C SER A 92 -5.57 4.31 5.72
N TYR A 93 -6.35 3.28 5.41
CA TYR A 93 -6.39 2.64 4.09
C TYR A 93 -7.53 3.21 3.22
N VAL A 94 -8.19 4.27 3.67
CA VAL A 94 -9.25 4.92 2.89
C VAL A 94 -8.64 5.54 1.63
N GLY A 95 -9.16 5.17 0.46
CA GLY A 95 -8.73 5.71 -0.83
C GLY A 95 -7.42 5.16 -1.37
N ILE A 96 -6.80 4.15 -0.73
CA ILE A 96 -5.53 3.59 -1.23
C ILE A 96 -5.69 2.85 -2.57
N TYR A 97 -6.90 2.39 -2.89
CA TYR A 97 -7.26 1.81 -4.19
C TYR A 97 -7.94 2.84 -5.12
N GLY A 98 -7.62 4.12 -4.92
CA GLY A 98 -8.13 5.24 -5.69
C GLY A 98 -9.07 6.15 -4.92
N THR A 99 -8.98 7.46 -5.18
CA THR A 99 -10.01 8.41 -4.76
C THR A 99 -11.29 8.23 -5.59
N VAL A 100 -12.39 8.86 -5.16
CA VAL A 100 -13.65 8.86 -5.93
C VAL A 100 -13.43 9.39 -7.34
N GLU A 101 -12.62 10.45 -7.48
CA GLU A 101 -12.27 11.06 -8.76
C GLU A 101 -11.41 10.15 -9.61
N GLU A 102 -10.40 9.48 -9.02
CA GLU A 102 -9.54 8.56 -9.75
C GLU A 102 -10.29 7.31 -10.22
N ILE A 103 -11.18 6.77 -9.39
CA ILE A 103 -12.03 5.62 -9.73
C ILE A 103 -12.98 6.01 -10.87
N LYS A 104 -13.62 7.18 -10.77
CA LYS A 104 -14.49 7.69 -11.83
C LYS A 104 -13.73 7.87 -13.14
N LEU A 105 -12.56 8.51 -13.10
CA LEU A 105 -11.72 8.69 -14.27
C LEU A 105 -11.34 7.35 -14.91
N ALA A 106 -10.91 6.38 -14.10
CA ALA A 106 -10.54 5.06 -14.59
C ALA A 106 -11.72 4.33 -15.25
N ASN A 107 -12.92 4.38 -14.66
CA ASN A 107 -14.13 3.80 -15.25
C ASN A 107 -14.52 4.47 -16.57
N ASP A 108 -14.51 5.81 -16.60
CA ASP A 108 -14.84 6.59 -17.81
C ASP A 108 -13.79 6.39 -18.93
N TYR A 109 -12.56 5.98 -18.58
CA TYR A 109 -11.48 5.69 -19.53
C TYR A 109 -11.77 4.49 -20.45
N GLY A 110 -12.80 3.69 -20.15
CA GLY A 110 -13.23 2.56 -20.97
C GLY A 110 -13.49 2.90 -22.43
N GLU A 111 -14.12 4.05 -22.71
CA GLU A 111 -14.36 4.49 -24.09
C GLU A 111 -13.06 4.91 -24.79
N ILE A 112 -12.16 5.59 -24.09
CA ILE A 112 -10.83 5.97 -24.63
C ILE A 112 -10.01 4.73 -24.98
N ILE A 113 -10.05 3.69 -24.14
CA ILE A 113 -9.40 2.39 -24.41
C ILE A 113 -9.95 1.77 -25.69
N LYS A 114 -11.27 1.77 -25.84
CA LYS A 114 -11.96 1.19 -26.99
C LYS A 114 -11.66 1.95 -28.27
N ASP A 115 -11.72 3.28 -28.24
CA ASP A 115 -11.44 4.13 -29.39
C ASP A 115 -10.00 3.96 -29.87
N TYR A 116 -9.02 4.04 -28.95
CA TYR A 116 -7.62 3.85 -29.31
C TYR A 116 -7.35 2.46 -29.90
N LYS A 117 -7.95 1.40 -29.34
CA LYS A 117 -7.81 0.03 -29.88
C LYS A 117 -8.41 -0.10 -31.29
N ASN A 118 -9.56 0.54 -31.53
CA ASN A 118 -10.19 0.55 -32.84
C ASN A 118 -9.34 1.31 -33.87
N GLU A 119 -8.77 2.44 -33.50
CA GLU A 119 -7.86 3.20 -34.37
C GLU A 119 -6.58 2.41 -34.67
N LEU A 120 -6.01 1.74 -33.66
CA LEU A 120 -4.82 0.91 -33.82
C LEU A 120 -5.08 -0.27 -34.76
N SER A 121 -6.19 -0.97 -34.58
CA SER A 121 -6.59 -2.08 -35.47
C SER A 121 -6.78 -1.62 -36.92
N LYS A 122 -7.42 -0.46 -37.15
CA LYS A 122 -7.55 0.12 -38.50
C LYS A 122 -6.20 0.47 -39.11
N TYR A 123 -5.29 1.03 -38.31
CA TYR A 123 -3.93 1.35 -38.74
C TYR A 123 -3.17 0.08 -39.15
N GLU A 124 -3.23 -0.98 -38.33
CA GLU A 124 -2.61 -2.27 -38.63
C GLU A 124 -3.15 -2.90 -39.94
N GLU A 125 -4.47 -2.81 -40.18
CA GLU A 125 -5.07 -3.26 -41.43
C GLU A 125 -4.57 -2.48 -42.66
N LEU A 126 -4.44 -1.16 -42.55
CA LEU A 126 -3.93 -0.32 -43.64
C LEU A 126 -2.47 -0.62 -43.96
N MET A 127 -1.65 -0.79 -42.92
CA MET A 127 -0.25 -1.19 -43.07
C MET A 127 -0.11 -2.57 -43.71
N ALA A 128 -0.95 -3.53 -43.32
CA ALA A 128 -0.98 -4.87 -43.92
C ALA A 128 -1.38 -4.85 -45.41
N ARG A 129 -2.19 -3.87 -45.83
CA ARG A 129 -2.55 -3.63 -47.24
C ARG A 129 -1.49 -2.86 -48.03
N GLY A 130 -0.39 -2.46 -47.39
CA GLY A 130 0.74 -1.77 -48.02
C GLY A 130 0.55 -0.26 -48.16
N ASP A 131 -0.38 0.35 -47.42
CA ASP A 131 -0.55 1.80 -47.41
C ASP A 131 0.60 2.49 -46.66
N LYS A 132 1.51 3.10 -47.43
CA LYS A 132 2.69 3.81 -46.89
C LYS A 132 2.36 5.17 -46.26
N ASN A 133 1.12 5.66 -46.43
CA ASN A 133 0.66 6.94 -45.89
C ASN A 133 -0.20 6.78 -44.63
N ALA A 134 -0.41 5.54 -44.17
CA ALA A 134 -1.17 5.26 -42.96
C ALA A 134 -0.51 5.96 -41.73
N LYS A 135 -1.32 6.69 -40.96
CA LYS A 135 -0.85 7.38 -39.76
C LYS A 135 -1.12 6.52 -38.53
N SER A 136 -0.07 6.26 -37.75
CA SER A 136 -0.23 5.61 -36.45
C SER A 136 -1.10 6.49 -35.55
N PRO A 137 -2.07 5.90 -34.84
CA PRO A 137 -2.83 6.65 -33.84
C PRO A 137 -1.92 7.12 -32.71
N HIS A 138 -2.27 8.26 -32.13
CA HIS A 138 -1.59 8.78 -30.97
C HIS A 138 -2.06 8.04 -29.72
N LYS A 139 -1.13 7.45 -28.97
CA LYS A 139 -1.44 6.81 -27.69
C LYS A 139 -1.86 7.90 -26.69
N PRO A 140 -3.04 7.82 -26.08
CA PRO A 140 -3.47 8.82 -25.10
C PRO A 140 -2.50 8.97 -23.93
N ASP A 141 -2.46 10.16 -23.35
CA ASP A 141 -1.66 10.42 -22.14
C ASP A 141 -2.14 9.53 -20.97
N ASP A 142 -1.18 9.04 -20.19
CA ASP A 142 -1.39 8.12 -19.07
C ASP A 142 -2.16 6.83 -19.42
N TYR A 143 -2.22 6.44 -20.71
CA TYR A 143 -3.00 5.29 -21.17
C TYR A 143 -2.71 4.00 -20.41
N ASP A 144 -1.44 3.65 -20.21
CA ASP A 144 -1.08 2.40 -19.53
C ASP A 144 -1.52 2.39 -18.06
N LYS A 145 -1.38 3.53 -17.38
CA LYS A 145 -1.81 3.71 -15.99
C LYS A 145 -3.33 3.58 -15.88
N ASN A 146 -4.08 4.27 -16.74
CA ASN A 146 -5.54 4.25 -16.69
C ASN A 146 -6.14 2.93 -17.20
N LEU A 147 -5.53 2.28 -18.19
CA LEU A 147 -5.88 0.93 -18.60
C LEU A 147 -5.70 -0.06 -17.45
N LYS A 148 -4.56 0.00 -16.76
CA LYS A 148 -4.29 -0.85 -15.60
C LYS A 148 -5.32 -0.65 -14.49
N ARG A 149 -5.64 0.61 -14.16
CA ARG A 149 -6.68 0.97 -13.18
C ARG A 149 -8.09 0.51 -13.59
N TYR A 150 -8.46 0.71 -14.86
CA TYR A 150 -9.74 0.26 -15.40
C TYR A 150 -9.95 -1.25 -15.28
N LEU A 151 -8.92 -2.03 -15.63
CA LEU A 151 -8.96 -3.49 -15.50
C LEU A 151 -9.00 -3.92 -14.03
N ALA A 152 -8.21 -3.25 -13.18
CA ALA A 152 -8.16 -3.54 -11.75
C ALA A 152 -9.50 -3.33 -11.03
N ILE A 153 -10.22 -2.25 -11.35
CA ILE A 153 -11.57 -1.99 -10.79
C ILE A 153 -12.51 -3.14 -11.14
N LYS A 154 -12.56 -3.56 -12.41
CA LYS A 154 -13.44 -4.65 -12.85
C LYS A 154 -13.14 -5.98 -12.17
N GLU A 155 -11.86 -6.30 -12.04
CA GLU A 155 -11.44 -7.53 -11.37
C GLU A 155 -11.76 -7.48 -9.87
N ARG A 156 -11.56 -6.33 -9.22
CA ARG A 156 -11.90 -6.14 -7.81
C ARG A 156 -13.41 -6.27 -7.57
N GLU A 157 -14.24 -5.66 -8.40
CA GLU A 157 -15.71 -5.80 -8.34
C GLU A 157 -16.11 -7.28 -8.51
N ALA A 158 -15.53 -7.98 -9.49
CA ALA A 158 -15.78 -9.41 -9.68
C ALA A 158 -15.29 -10.28 -8.49
N ASN A 159 -14.19 -9.91 -7.83
CA ASN A 159 -13.68 -10.62 -6.65
C ASN A 159 -14.57 -10.40 -5.43
N GLU A 160 -15.10 -9.18 -5.24
CA GLU A 160 -16.05 -8.86 -4.18
C GLU A 160 -17.32 -9.71 -4.30
N ASP A 161 -17.84 -9.88 -5.53
CA ASP A 161 -18.99 -10.75 -5.82
C ASP A 161 -18.74 -12.25 -5.54
N ASN A 162 -17.47 -12.67 -5.45
CA ASN A 162 -17.06 -14.08 -5.27
C ASN A 162 -16.42 -14.36 -3.89
N ASN A 163 -16.67 -13.51 -2.89
CA ASN A 163 -16.07 -13.61 -1.54
C ASN A 163 -14.52 -13.54 -1.50
N GLY A 164 -13.87 -13.08 -2.57
CA GLY A 164 -12.42 -12.88 -2.63
C GLY A 164 -11.94 -11.61 -1.92
N GLY A 165 -12.87 -10.71 -1.57
CA GLY A 165 -12.60 -9.45 -0.90
C GLY A 165 -12.14 -8.33 -1.85
N PRO A 166 -12.12 -7.07 -1.39
CA PRO A 166 -11.93 -5.90 -2.24
C PRO A 166 -10.42 -5.60 -2.47
N ILE A 167 -9.62 -6.61 -2.80
CA ILE A 167 -8.18 -6.46 -3.03
C ILE A 167 -7.95 -6.11 -4.50
N ASP A 168 -7.20 -5.02 -4.75
CA ASP A 168 -6.78 -4.67 -6.10
C ASP A 168 -5.69 -5.65 -6.58
N PRO A 169 -5.85 -6.27 -7.77
CA PRO A 169 -4.90 -7.26 -8.31
C PRO A 169 -3.50 -6.70 -8.54
N ASN A 170 -3.37 -5.37 -8.64
CA ASN A 170 -2.12 -4.68 -8.89
C ASN A 170 -1.54 -4.00 -7.65
N GLY A 171 -2.13 -4.23 -6.47
CA GLY A 171 -1.78 -3.54 -5.23
C GLY A 171 -2.37 -2.13 -5.15
N SER A 172 -2.03 -1.41 -4.07
CA SER A 172 -2.55 -0.06 -3.84
C SER A 172 -2.09 0.94 -4.91
N TRP A 173 -2.93 1.93 -5.19
CA TRP A 173 -2.61 3.07 -6.04
C TRP A 173 -1.85 4.16 -5.29
N SER A 174 -1.99 4.22 -3.97
CA SER A 174 -1.33 5.21 -3.11
C SER A 174 -0.97 4.61 -1.74
N PHE A 175 -0.02 5.24 -1.05
CA PHE A 175 0.38 4.80 0.29
C PHE A 175 -0.70 5.12 1.34
N PRO A 176 -0.83 4.28 2.37
CA PRO A 176 -1.67 4.57 3.53
C PRO A 176 -1.27 5.89 4.17
N THR A 177 -2.27 6.56 4.73
CA THR A 177 -2.08 7.84 5.43
C THR A 177 -2.34 7.68 6.93
N THR A 178 -2.14 8.74 7.69
CA THR A 178 -2.49 8.75 9.12
C THR A 178 -4.00 8.84 9.29
N GLY A 179 -4.57 7.92 10.05
CA GLY A 179 -5.97 7.97 10.49
C GLY A 179 -6.20 8.97 11.62
N ASN A 180 -7.44 8.97 12.14
CA ASN A 180 -7.88 9.98 13.11
C ASN A 180 -7.72 9.56 14.59
N THR A 181 -7.27 8.33 14.87
CA THR A 181 -7.18 7.81 16.23
C THR A 181 -5.89 7.01 16.47
N PRO A 182 -5.41 6.87 17.72
CA PRO A 182 -5.81 7.68 18.87
C PRO A 182 -5.48 9.16 18.68
N THR A 183 -6.22 10.04 19.33
CA THR A 183 -5.90 11.48 19.35
C THR A 183 -4.68 11.74 20.24
N GLY A 184 -4.04 12.89 20.04
CA GLY A 184 -2.91 13.33 20.88
C GLY A 184 -1.53 12.81 20.48
N LEU A 185 -1.45 11.99 19.44
CA LEU A 185 -0.19 11.50 18.87
C LEU A 185 0.20 12.23 17.58
N LYS A 186 1.43 12.00 17.12
CA LYS A 186 1.96 12.66 15.93
C LYS A 186 1.31 12.12 14.65
N LYS A 187 1.01 13.04 13.72
CA LYS A 187 0.57 12.71 12.36
C LYS A 187 1.76 12.48 11.44
N GLY A 188 1.55 11.66 10.41
CA GLY A 188 2.59 11.27 9.47
C GLY A 188 3.49 10.17 10.01
N LEU A 189 4.33 9.62 9.13
CA LEU A 189 5.33 8.63 9.50
C LEU A 189 6.31 9.27 10.47
N GLN A 190 6.55 8.60 11.59
CA GLN A 190 7.58 8.97 12.56
C GLN A 190 8.79 8.09 12.32
N LEU A 191 9.97 8.70 12.40
CA LEU A 191 11.25 8.01 12.29
C LEU A 191 11.68 7.48 13.65
N TYR A 192 12.02 6.19 13.68
CA TYR A 192 12.64 5.48 14.77
C TYR A 192 14.03 5.04 14.31
N THR A 193 15.03 5.33 15.13
CA THR A 193 16.42 4.88 14.91
C THR A 193 16.84 4.03 16.09
N PRO A 194 17.83 3.14 15.90
CA PRO A 194 18.44 2.41 16.99
C PRO A 194 18.81 3.37 18.12
N LEU A 195 18.48 3.01 19.35
CA LEU A 195 18.77 3.85 20.52
C LEU A 195 20.28 4.08 20.69
N GLU A 196 21.11 3.18 20.20
CA GLU A 196 22.57 3.26 20.22
C GLU A 196 23.17 4.22 19.19
N TRP A 197 22.41 4.67 18.18
CA TRP A 197 22.87 5.66 17.19
C TRP A 197 22.93 7.10 17.73
N LYS A 198 22.67 7.30 19.02
CA LYS A 198 22.57 8.62 19.67
C LYS A 198 23.87 9.09 20.29
#